data_AF-A0A3C0TY03-F1
#
_entry.id   AF-A0A3C0TY03-F1
#
_cell.length_a   1.000
_cell.length_b   1.000
_cell.length_c   1.000
_cell.angle_alpha   90.00
_cell.angle_beta   90.00
_cell.angle_gamma   90.00
#
_symmetry.space_group_name_H-M   'P 1'
#
loop_
_entity.id
_entity.type
_entity.pdbx_description
1 polymer ?
#
loop_
_entity_poly.entity_id
_entity_poly.type
_entity_poly.pdbx_seq_one_letter_code
_entity_poly.pdbx_strand_id
1 'polypeptide(L)'
;MNQSISAFAVGIVFGIGLTLAQMVNPAKVLGFLDLAGDWDPSLAFVMGGGLAVAAIGYRLVWRRRQPLFAEIFQLPTRKDIDPRLVTGAALFGIGWG
;
A
#
# COMPACT_ATOMS: atom_id res chain seq x y z
N MET A 1 13.93 20.59 -3.47
CA MET A 1 14.32 19.20 -3.78
C MET A 1 13.51 18.75 -4.98
N ASN A 2 14.17 18.21 -6.01
CA ASN A 2 13.48 17.77 -7.22
C ASN A 2 12.57 16.58 -6.89
N GLN A 3 11.38 16.51 -7.49
CA GLN A 3 10.40 15.45 -7.28
C GLN A 3 11.04 14.06 -7.46
N SER A 4 11.90 13.88 -8.46
CA SER A 4 12.62 12.63 -8.72
C SER A 4 13.54 12.18 -7.57
N ILE A 5 14.24 13.12 -6.91
CA ILE A 5 15.11 12.79 -5.78
C ILE A 5 14.26 12.33 -4.59
N SER A 6 13.16 13.04 -4.32
CA SER A 6 12.24 12.65 -3.25
C SER A 6 11.57 11.30 -3.52
N ALA A 7 11.18 11.03 -4.77
CA ALA A 7 10.58 9.76 -5.17
C ALA A 7 11.59 8.61 -5.02
N PHE A 8 12.85 8.83 -5.40
CA PHE A 8 13.91 7.83 -5.23
C PHE A 8 14.17 7.52 -3.75
N ALA A 9 14.29 8.55 -2.90
CA ALA A 9 14.47 8.36 -1.47
C ALA A 9 13.29 7.60 -0.82
N VAL A 10 12.05 7.97 -1.17
CA VAL A 10 10.84 7.26 -0.71
C VAL A 10 10.83 5.82 -1.22
N GLY A 11 11.23 5.58 -2.48
CA GLY A 11 11.35 4.24 -3.05
C GLY A 11 12.33 3.34 -2.29
N ILE A 12 13.47 3.89 -1.86
CA ILE A 12 14.44 3.17 -1.01
C ILE A 12 13.81 2.82 0.33
N VAL A 13 13.19 3.79 1.01
CA VAL A 13 12.53 3.56 2.31
C VAL A 13 11.45 2.50 2.20
N PHE A 14 10.63 2.57 1.14
CA PHE A 14 9.60 1.58 0.86
C PHE A 14 10.18 0.19 0.60
N GLY A 15 11.20 0.06 -0.26
CA GLY A 15 11.82 -1.22 -0.57
C GLY A 15 12.49 -1.89 0.63
N ILE A 16 13.16 -1.09 1.48
CA ILE A 16 13.71 -1.57 2.75
C ILE A 16 12.58 -2.06 3.66
N GLY A 17 11.53 -1.26 3.84
CA GLY A 17 10.36 -1.62 4.64
C GLY A 17 9.69 -2.92 4.15
N LEU A 18 9.52 -3.06 2.83
CA LEU A 18 8.91 -4.24 2.20
C LEU A 18 9.71 -5.52 2.47
N THR A 19 11.05 -5.43 2.39
CA THR A 19 11.95 -6.55 2.66
C THR A 19 11.96 -6.91 4.15
N LEU A 20 12.06 -5.90 5.02
CA LEU A 20 12.05 -6.11 6.49
C LEU A 20 10.72 -6.70 6.97
N ALA A 21 9.60 -6.26 6.38
CA ALA A 21 8.28 -6.75 6.69
C ALA A 21 7.97 -8.13 6.06
N GLN A 22 8.91 -8.70 5.29
CA GLN A 22 8.75 -9.98 4.57
C GLN A 22 7.58 -9.99 3.57
N MET A 23 7.11 -8.82 3.13
CA MET A 23 6.03 -8.71 2.14
C MET A 23 6.49 -9.06 0.72
N VAL A 24 7.80 -9.23 0.51
CA VAL A 24 8.37 -9.81 -0.72
C VAL A 24 8.22 -11.34 -0.78
N ASN A 25 7.86 -11.99 0.33
CA ASN A 25 7.71 -13.44 0.40
C ASN A 25 6.23 -13.83 0.24
N PRO A 26 5.83 -14.50 -0.87
CA PRO A 26 4.43 -14.87 -1.10
C PRO A 26 3.90 -15.85 -0.04
N ALA A 27 4.75 -16.68 0.56
CA ALA A 27 4.36 -17.60 1.62
C ALA A 27 3.77 -16.85 2.83
N LYS A 28 4.19 -15.60 3.08
CA LYS A 28 3.66 -14.79 4.17
C LYS A 28 2.21 -14.37 3.94
N VAL A 29 1.88 -14.06 2.69
CA VAL A 29 0.52 -13.68 2.27
C VAL A 29 -0.37 -14.92 2.27
N LEU A 30 0.10 -16.02 1.69
CA LEU A 30 -0.63 -17.28 1.66
C LEU A 30 -0.92 -17.82 3.06
N GLY A 31 0.06 -17.82 3.97
CA GLY A 31 -0.13 -18.25 5.36
C GLY A 31 -1.14 -17.39 6.12
N PHE A 32 -1.24 -16.10 5.80
CA PHE A 32 -2.28 -15.23 6.37
C PHE A 32 -3.69 -15.53 5.80
N LEU A 33 -3.78 -16.00 4.56
CA LEU A 33 -5.06 -16.35 3.93
C LEU A 33 -5.53 -17.77 4.27
N ASP A 34 -4.62 -18.63 4.73
CA ASP A 34 -4.92 -20.03 5.10
C ASP A 34 -5.61 -20.15 6.46
N LEU A 35 -6.82 -19.59 6.58
CA LEU A 35 -7.63 -19.61 7.80
C LEU A 35 -8.07 -21.01 8.25
N ALA A 36 -8.04 -22.00 7.34
CA ALA A 36 -8.46 -23.37 7.60
C ALA A 36 -7.29 -24.33 7.89
N GLY A 37 -6.05 -23.88 7.70
CA GLY A 37 -4.82 -24.65 7.90
C GLY A 37 -3.90 -24.02 8.94
N ASP A 38 -2.63 -23.84 8.60
CA ASP A 38 -1.61 -23.29 9.50
C ASP A 38 -1.59 -21.76 9.43
N TRP A 39 -2.66 -21.15 9.95
CA TRP A 39 -2.89 -19.73 9.81
C TRP A 39 -1.81 -18.90 10.53
N ASP A 40 -1.14 -18.02 9.78
CA ASP A 40 -0.13 -17.09 10.28
C ASP A 40 -0.70 -15.66 10.41
N PRO A 41 -1.06 -15.20 11.63
CA PRO A 41 -1.67 -13.89 11.83
C PRO A 41 -0.66 -12.73 11.78
N SER A 42 0.64 -13.00 11.67
CA SER A 42 1.65 -11.94 11.82
C SER A 42 1.60 -10.88 10.70
N LEU A 43 1.06 -11.22 9.52
CA LEU A 43 0.79 -10.24 8.47
C LEU A 43 -0.21 -9.16 8.91
N ALA A 44 -1.16 -9.50 9.80
CA ALA A 44 -2.12 -8.53 10.33
C ALA A 44 -1.44 -7.39 11.09
N PHE A 45 -0.35 -7.68 11.81
CA PHE A 45 0.43 -6.64 12.52
C PHE A 45 1.14 -5.71 11.54
N VAL A 46 1.68 -6.24 10.45
CA VAL A 46 2.31 -5.43 9.40
C VAL A 46 1.26 -4.54 8.71
N MET A 47 0.13 -5.13 8.30
CA MET A 47 -0.96 -4.39 7.67
C MET A 47 -1.54 -3.33 8.60
N GLY A 48 -1.80 -3.67 9.86
CA GLY A 48 -2.33 -2.76 10.87
C GLY A 48 -1.36 -1.62 11.17
N GLY A 49 -0.06 -1.92 11.33
CA GLY A 49 0.98 -0.91 11.52
C GLY A 49 1.10 0.03 10.32
N GLY A 50 1.13 -0.53 9.10
CA GLY A 50 1.14 0.25 7.86
C GLY A 50 -0.09 1.15 7.73
N LEU A 51 -1.28 0.62 8.02
CA LEU A 51 -2.53 1.39 7.99
C LEU A 51 -2.55 2.51 9.02
N ALA A 52 -2.09 2.26 10.24
CA ALA A 52 -2.02 3.27 11.30
C ALA A 52 -1.06 4.42 10.92
N VAL A 53 0.14 4.09 10.43
CA VAL A 53 1.11 5.08 9.96
C VAL A 53 0.56 5.87 8.76
N ALA A 54 -0.08 5.21 7.80
CA ALA A 54 -0.70 5.86 6.65
C ALA A 54 -1.85 6.79 7.07
N ALA A 55 -2.70 6.37 8.00
CA ALA A 55 -3.80 7.20 8.51
C ALA A 55 -3.28 8.48 9.19
N ILE A 56 -2.25 8.36 10.03
CA ILE A 56 -1.58 9.52 10.65
C ILE A 56 -0.96 10.41 9.56
N GLY A 57 -0.25 9.80 8.60
CA GLY A 57 0.36 10.49 7.46
C GLY A 57 -0.66 11.31 6.66
N TYR A 58 -1.78 10.72 6.28
CA TYR A 58 -2.85 11.44 5.58
C TYR A 58 -3.45 12.56 6.44
N ARG A 59 -3.67 12.33 7.74
CA ARG A 59 -4.17 13.37 8.64
C ARG A 59 -3.22 14.58 8.70
N LEU A 60 -1.91 14.36 8.65
CA LEU A 60 -0.90 15.41 8.62
C LEU A 60 -0.85 16.10 7.24
N VAL A 61 -0.88 15.33 6.16
CA VAL A 61 -0.81 15.84 4.78
C VAL A 61 -2.03 16.68 4.43
N TRP A 62 -3.25 16.27 4.81
CA TRP A 62 -4.47 17.03 4.53
C TRP A 62 -4.60 18.34 5.31
N ARG A 63 -3.77 18.58 6.33
CA ARG A 63 -3.67 19.90 6.96
C ARG A 63 -2.92 20.91 6.09
N ARG A 64 -2.29 20.46 5.00
CA ARG A 64 -1.47 21.29 4.12
C ARG A 64 -2.27 21.70 2.90
N ARG A 65 -2.01 22.93 2.43
CA ARG A 65 -2.65 23.46 1.22
C ARG A 65 -2.13 22.81 -0.06
N GLN A 66 -0.87 22.38 -0.07
CA GLN A 66 -0.18 21.79 -1.22
C GLN A 66 0.86 20.76 -0.76
N PRO A 67 1.26 19.81 -1.64
CA PRO A 67 2.35 18.89 -1.35
C PRO A 67 3.70 19.60 -1.20
N LEU A 68 4.70 18.91 -0.62
CA LEU A 68 6.02 19.50 -0.33
C LEU A 68 6.85 19.81 -1.58
N PHE A 69 6.72 18.97 -2.61
CA PHE A 69 7.58 18.98 -3.79
C PHE A 69 6.78 19.07 -5.09
N ALA A 70 5.53 19.56 -5.02
CA ALA A 70 4.65 19.80 -6.16
C ALA A 70 3.67 20.94 -5.82
N GLU A 71 3.02 21.50 -6.85
CA GLU A 71 2.12 22.66 -6.69
C GLU A 71 0.72 22.26 -6.23
N ILE A 72 0.23 21.09 -6.63
CA ILE A 72 -1.12 20.61 -6.34
C ILE A 72 -1.15 19.12 -5.99
N PHE A 73 -2.12 18.71 -5.18
CA PHE A 73 -2.40 17.30 -4.95
C PHE A 73 -3.10 16.70 -6.18
N GLN A 74 -2.58 15.58 -6.69
CA GLN A 74 -3.22 14.80 -7.76
C GLN A 74 -4.09 13.70 -7.16
N LEU A 75 -5.35 14.03 -6.88
CA LEU A 75 -6.32 13.08 -6.30
C LEU A 75 -7.18 12.45 -7.41
N PRO A 76 -7.51 11.15 -7.33
CA PRO A 76 -8.47 10.53 -8.22
C PRO A 76 -9.82 11.24 -8.16
N THR A 77 -10.42 11.55 -9.32
CA THR A 77 -11.75 12.16 -9.41
C THR A 77 -12.86 11.14 -9.63
N ARG A 78 -12.52 9.95 -10.11
CA ARG A 78 -13.45 8.82 -10.29
C ARG A 78 -13.83 8.20 -8.96
N LYS A 79 -15.13 7.90 -8.81
CA LYS A 79 -15.72 7.27 -7.62
C LYS A 79 -16.65 6.11 -7.98
N ASP A 80 -16.81 5.86 -9.27
CA ASP A 80 -17.59 4.79 -9.84
C ASP A 80 -16.88 3.45 -9.66
N ILE A 81 -17.64 2.44 -9.22
CA ILE A 81 -17.21 1.05 -9.26
C ILE A 81 -17.82 0.46 -10.52
N ASP A 82 -17.01 0.35 -11.57
CA ASP A 82 -17.44 -0.17 -12.87
C ASP A 82 -17.12 -1.67 -13.03
N PRO A 83 -17.77 -2.38 -13.98
CA PRO A 83 -17.50 -3.80 -14.21
C PRO A 83 -16.04 -4.09 -14.61
N ARG A 84 -15.34 -3.12 -15.21
CA ARG A 84 -13.92 -3.27 -15.60
C ARG A 84 -13.02 -3.32 -14.36
N LEU A 85 -13.27 -2.46 -13.37
CA LEU A 85 -12.58 -2.44 -12.09
C LEU A 85 -12.82 -3.75 -11.33
N VAL A 86 -14.07 -4.18 -11.22
CA VAL A 86 -14.42 -5.41 -10.49
C VAL A 86 -13.79 -6.63 -11.16
N THR A 87 -13.93 -6.76 -12.49
CA THR A 87 -13.37 -7.89 -13.23
C THR A 87 -11.86 -7.88 -13.19
N GLY A 88 -11.22 -6.71 -13.38
CA GLY A 88 -9.77 -6.56 -13.32
C GLY A 88 -9.21 -6.90 -11.93
N ALA A 89 -9.85 -6.42 -10.86
CA ALA A 89 -9.46 -6.73 -9.49
C ALA A 89 -9.60 -8.22 -9.18
N ALA A 90 -10.69 -8.87 -9.62
CA ALA A 90 -10.90 -10.30 -9.44
C ALA A 90 -9.84 -11.13 -10.20
N LEU A 91 -9.59 -10.82 -11.48
CA LEU A 91 -8.57 -11.49 -12.28
C LEU A 91 -7.16 -11.32 -11.70
N PHE A 92 -6.83 -10.11 -11.25
CA PHE A 92 -5.55 -9.84 -10.59
C PHE A 92 -5.41 -10.65 -9.30
N GLY A 93 -6.43 -10.66 -8.44
CA GLY A 93 -6.42 -11.42 -7.19
C GLY A 93 -6.27 -12.92 -7.42
N ILE A 94 -6.98 -13.48 -8.40
CA ILE A 94 -6.84 -14.90 -8.80
C ILE A 94 -5.43 -15.19 -9.30
N GLY A 95 -4.86 -14.30 -10.13
CA GLY A 95 -3.52 -14.47 -10.68
C GLY A 95 -2.37 -14.22 -9.69
N TRP A 96 -2.65 -13.53 -8.58
CA TRP A 96 -1.64 -13.19 -7.58
C TRP A 96 -1.15 -14.41 -6.80
N GLY A 97 -2.05 -15.36 -6.50
CA GLY A 97 -1.74 -16.68 -5.93
C GLY A 97 -0.62 -16.69 -4.90
#